data_AF-K5VR67-F1
#
_entry.id   AF-K5VR67-F1
#
_cell.length_a   1.000
_cell.length_b   1.000
_cell.length_c   1.000
_cell.angle_alpha   90.00
_cell.angle_beta   90.00
_cell.angle_gamma   90.00
#
_symmetry.space_group_name_H-M   'P 1'
#
loop_
_entity.id
_entity.type
_entity.pdbx_description
1 polymer ?
#
loop_
_entity_poly.entity_id
_entity_poly.type
_entity_poly.pdbx_seq_one_letter_code
_entity_poly.pdbx_strand_id
1 'polypeptide(L)'
;MPAQKSVALDYFFDMTPETAAALSKAPALEELNIDSSFEMERWIERGYMRIIGENANLRDIRSMGSRAKDTIEGGLRETRIPERIVKMINFIEAEEDRVWLRIFEREEELLRMEAGEAGTDNGEEE
;
A
#
# COMPACT_ATOMS: atom_id res chain seq x y z
N MET A 1 -15.62 7.93 27.47
CA MET A 1 -15.08 6.77 26.70
C MET A 1 -13.69 7.14 26.22
N PRO A 2 -12.70 6.23 26.23
CA PRO A 2 -11.41 6.51 25.62
C PRO A 2 -11.63 6.77 24.14
N ALA A 3 -11.22 7.94 23.67
CA ALA A 3 -11.36 8.29 22.27
C ALA A 3 -10.29 7.54 21.47
N GLN A 4 -10.70 6.85 20.41
CA GLN A 4 -9.81 5.99 19.63
C GLN A 4 -8.81 6.87 18.85
N LYS A 5 -7.56 6.83 19.29
CA LYS A 5 -6.44 7.58 18.68
C LYS A 5 -5.92 6.96 17.40
N SER A 6 -6.01 5.63 17.31
CA SER A 6 -5.43 4.85 16.21
C SER A 6 -6.45 3.84 15.70
N VAL A 7 -6.58 3.76 14.38
CA VAL A 7 -7.37 2.74 13.68
C VAL A 7 -6.41 1.94 12.81
N ALA A 8 -6.51 0.61 12.87
CA ALA A 8 -5.82 -0.30 11.98
C ALA A 8 -6.85 -0.98 11.08
N LEU A 9 -6.59 -0.94 9.77
CA LEU A 9 -7.38 -1.59 8.74
C LEU A 9 -6.53 -2.71 8.16
N ASP A 10 -7.09 -3.91 8.16
CA ASP A 10 -6.41 -5.11 7.68
C ASP A 10 -6.33 -5.16 6.15
N TYR A 11 -5.60 -6.16 5.66
CA TYR A 11 -5.34 -6.36 4.24
C TYR A 11 -6.59 -6.52 3.37
N PHE A 12 -7.70 -7.02 3.94
CA PHE A 12 -8.92 -7.32 3.20
C PHE A 12 -10.02 -6.29 3.45
N PHE A 13 -9.69 -5.18 4.09
CA PHE A 13 -10.67 -4.16 4.43
C PHE A 13 -11.17 -3.44 3.18
N ASP A 14 -12.43 -3.69 2.82
CA ASP A 14 -13.10 -2.96 1.73
C ASP A 14 -13.70 -1.64 2.26
N MET A 15 -13.08 -0.52 1.88
CA MET A 15 -13.50 0.80 2.31
C MET A 15 -14.82 1.20 1.64
N THR A 16 -15.81 1.55 2.46
CA THR A 16 -17.08 2.13 1.99
C THR A 16 -17.10 3.66 2.14
N PRO A 17 -17.98 4.37 1.40
CA PRO A 17 -18.17 5.81 1.58
C PRO A 17 -18.56 6.19 3.02
N GLU A 18 -19.39 5.39 3.67
CA GLU A 18 -19.84 5.60 5.05
C GLU A 18 -18.68 5.48 6.04
N THR A 19 -17.80 4.49 5.81
CA THR A 19 -16.60 4.30 6.63
C THR A 19 -15.64 5.46 6.46
N ALA A 20 -15.38 5.90 5.23
CA ALA A 20 -14.54 7.07 4.96
C ALA A 20 -15.09 8.34 5.64
N ALA A 21 -16.42 8.54 5.59
CA ALA A 21 -17.10 9.64 6.28
C ALA A 21 -17.09 9.52 7.81
N ALA A 22 -17.07 8.30 8.36
CA ALA A 22 -16.92 8.08 9.79
C ALA A 22 -15.50 8.42 10.25
N LEU A 23 -14.48 7.97 9.50
CA LEU A 23 -13.08 8.30 9.76
C LEU A 23 -12.81 9.80 9.65
N SER A 24 -13.44 10.50 8.69
CA SER A 24 -13.27 11.95 8.54
C SER A 24 -13.79 12.75 9.74
N LYS A 25 -14.78 12.22 10.45
CA LYS A 25 -15.45 12.86 11.61
C LYS A 25 -14.99 12.34 12.96
N ALA A 26 -14.08 11.35 12.99
CA ALA A 26 -13.63 10.73 14.21
C ALA A 26 -12.84 11.75 15.09
N PRO A 27 -13.37 12.14 16.27
CA PRO A 27 -12.94 13.34 16.99
C PRO A 27 -11.57 13.21 17.68
N ALA A 28 -10.99 12.02 17.75
CA ALA A 28 -9.68 11.79 18.34
C ALA A 28 -8.74 10.96 17.46
N LEU A 29 -9.14 10.67 16.22
CA LEU A 29 -8.32 9.89 15.31
C LEU A 29 -7.07 10.70 14.94
N GLU A 30 -5.91 10.22 15.36
CA GLU A 30 -4.60 10.80 15.09
C GLU A 30 -3.83 9.97 14.05
N GLU A 31 -4.05 8.66 14.03
CA GLU A 31 -3.31 7.71 13.21
C GLU A 31 -4.22 6.71 12.48
N LEU A 32 -3.93 6.47 11.20
CA LEU A 32 -4.55 5.42 10.39
C LEU A 32 -3.47 4.45 9.91
N ASN A 33 -3.57 3.18 10.29
CA ASN A 33 -2.68 2.12 9.82
C ASN A 33 -3.41 1.28 8.78
N ILE A 34 -2.81 1.08 7.61
CA ILE A 34 -3.38 0.38 6.48
C ILE A 34 -2.43 -0.76 6.12
N ASP A 35 -2.86 -1.98 6.37
CA ASP A 35 -2.10 -3.19 6.14
C ASP A 35 -2.28 -3.73 4.72
N SER A 36 -2.13 -2.87 3.71
CA SER A 36 -2.09 -3.24 2.28
C SER A 36 -1.87 -2.01 1.40
N SER A 37 -0.87 -2.06 0.55
CA SER A 37 -0.61 -1.02 -0.46
C SER A 37 -1.64 -1.05 -1.60
N PHE A 38 -2.17 -2.24 -1.96
CA PHE A 38 -3.08 -2.39 -3.11
C PHE A 38 -4.45 -1.74 -2.87
N GLU A 39 -4.93 -1.74 -1.62
CA GLU A 39 -6.21 -1.11 -1.30
C GLU A 39 -6.11 0.42 -1.26
N MET A 40 -4.95 0.97 -0.88
CA MET A 40 -4.77 2.43 -0.86
C MET A 40 -4.90 3.05 -2.25
N GLU A 41 -4.40 2.39 -3.31
CA GLU A 41 -4.57 2.85 -4.70
C GLU A 41 -6.06 2.99 -5.06
N ARG A 42 -6.85 1.94 -4.82
CA ARG A 42 -8.30 1.97 -5.06
C ARG A 42 -9.00 3.06 -4.25
N TRP A 43 -8.57 3.30 -3.02
CA TRP A 43 -9.14 4.34 -2.17
C TRP A 43 -8.79 5.75 -2.66
N ILE A 44 -7.62 5.93 -3.27
CA ILE A 44 -7.22 7.18 -3.94
C ILE A 44 -8.11 7.42 -5.16
N GLU A 45 -8.24 6.43 -6.05
CA GLU A 45 -9.10 6.52 -7.24
C GLU A 45 -10.55 6.82 -6.89
N ARG A 46 -11.08 6.14 -5.86
CA ARG A 46 -12.45 6.34 -5.35
C ARG A 46 -12.63 7.63 -4.54
N GLY A 47 -11.55 8.33 -4.25
CA GLY A 47 -11.56 9.60 -3.52
C GLY A 47 -11.77 9.48 -2.01
N TYR A 48 -11.70 8.28 -1.44
CA TYR A 48 -11.85 8.06 0.00
C TYR A 48 -10.72 8.70 0.80
N MET A 49 -9.49 8.67 0.28
CA MET A 49 -8.37 9.35 0.93
C MET A 49 -8.60 10.86 1.09
N ARG A 50 -9.30 11.49 0.13
CA ARG A 50 -9.67 12.90 0.21
C ARG A 50 -10.64 13.16 1.37
N ILE A 51 -11.64 12.30 1.52
CA ILE A 51 -12.66 12.38 2.58
C ILE A 51 -11.98 12.17 3.95
N ILE A 52 -11.18 11.12 4.09
CA ILE A 52 -10.48 10.79 5.34
C ILE A 52 -9.58 11.95 5.79
N GLY A 53 -8.88 12.59 4.86
CA GLY A 53 -8.01 13.71 5.18
C GLY A 53 -8.71 15.01 5.57
N GLU A 54 -10.05 15.10 5.47
CA GLU A 54 -10.82 16.19 6.09
C GLU A 54 -10.78 16.11 7.62
N ASN A 55 -10.39 14.97 8.19
CA ASN A 55 -10.19 14.86 9.63
C ASN A 55 -9.09 15.84 10.08
N ALA A 56 -9.46 16.81 10.92
CA ALA A 56 -8.56 17.84 11.43
C ALA A 56 -7.52 17.29 12.43
N ASN A 57 -7.81 16.17 13.07
CA ASN A 57 -6.96 15.55 14.07
C ASN A 57 -6.00 14.54 13.48
N LEU A 58 -6.30 13.97 12.30
CA LEU A 58 -5.44 13.02 11.63
C LEU A 58 -4.07 13.65 11.33
N ARG A 59 -3.01 12.95 11.76
CA ARG A 59 -1.61 13.36 11.65
C ARG A 59 -0.76 12.37 10.86
N ASP A 60 -1.12 11.09 10.89
CA ASP A 60 -0.29 10.04 10.32
C ASP A 60 -1.15 8.98 9.61
N ILE A 61 -0.71 8.59 8.42
CA ILE A 61 -1.30 7.51 7.63
C ILE A 61 -0.17 6.55 7.30
N ARG A 62 -0.15 5.40 7.97
CA ARG A 62 0.88 4.39 7.78
C ARG A 62 0.37 3.34 6.80
N SER A 63 1.06 3.20 5.67
CA SER A 63 0.81 2.12 4.72
C SER A 63 1.91 1.08 4.88
N MET A 64 1.54 -0.14 5.25
CA MET A 64 2.44 -1.29 5.32
C MET A 64 2.46 -2.00 3.95
N GLY A 65 3.60 -2.58 3.57
CA GLY A 65 3.84 -3.03 2.20
C GLY A 65 4.40 -1.90 1.34
N SER A 66 5.70 -1.95 1.01
CA SER A 66 6.34 -0.93 0.16
C SER A 66 6.14 -1.16 -1.35
N ARG A 67 5.61 -2.32 -1.76
CA ARG A 67 5.56 -2.74 -3.18
C ARG A 67 4.74 -1.82 -4.09
N ALA A 68 3.75 -1.09 -3.56
CA ALA A 68 2.95 -0.15 -4.35
C ALA A 68 3.27 1.33 -4.08
N LYS A 69 4.40 1.65 -3.42
CA LYS A 69 4.77 3.03 -3.09
C LYS A 69 4.77 3.93 -4.34
N ASP A 70 5.47 3.55 -5.39
CA ASP A 70 5.58 4.36 -6.61
C ASP A 70 4.23 4.53 -7.31
N THR A 71 3.40 3.49 -7.33
CA THR A 71 2.03 3.52 -7.86
C THR A 71 1.14 4.47 -7.05
N ILE A 72 1.19 4.38 -5.72
CA ILE A 72 0.44 5.25 -4.81
C ILE A 72 0.91 6.70 -4.98
N GLU A 73 2.22 6.94 -5.00
CA GLU A 73 2.77 8.28 -5.23
C GLU A 73 2.37 8.86 -6.60
N GLY A 74 2.30 8.02 -7.63
CA GLY A 74 1.74 8.37 -8.93
C GLY A 74 0.27 8.77 -8.84
N GLY A 75 -0.57 7.92 -8.25
CA GLY A 75 -1.99 8.16 -8.05
C GLY A 75 -2.27 9.42 -7.23
N LEU A 76 -1.47 9.71 -6.21
CA LEU A 76 -1.54 10.92 -5.39
C LEU A 76 -1.21 12.20 -6.18
N ARG A 77 -0.39 12.12 -7.24
CA ARG A 77 -0.09 13.27 -8.13
C ARG A 77 -1.20 13.52 -9.14
N GLU A 78 -1.81 12.45 -9.65
CA GLU A 78 -2.84 12.51 -10.68
C GLU A 78 -4.20 12.90 -10.11
N THR A 79 -4.54 12.35 -8.94
CA THR A 79 -5.73 12.77 -8.20
C THR A 79 -5.38 14.02 -7.42
N ARG A 80 -6.23 15.06 -7.47
CA ARG A 80 -6.06 16.34 -6.74
C ARG A 80 -6.23 16.14 -5.22
N ILE A 81 -5.45 15.24 -4.62
CA ILE A 81 -5.40 15.00 -3.18
C ILE A 81 -4.71 16.21 -2.54
N PRO A 82 -5.28 16.77 -1.46
CA PRO A 82 -4.62 17.84 -0.72
C PRO A 82 -3.20 17.48 -0.28
N GLU A 83 -2.24 18.37 -0.50
CA GLU A 83 -0.82 18.16 -0.15
C GLU A 83 -0.61 17.80 1.33
N ARG A 84 -1.49 18.30 2.21
CA ARG A 84 -1.53 17.91 3.63
C ARG A 84 -1.64 16.40 3.80
N ILE A 85 -2.48 15.73 3.02
CA ILE A 85 -2.71 14.28 3.11
C ILE A 85 -1.48 13.54 2.60
N VAL A 86 -0.93 13.97 1.46
CA VAL A 86 0.29 13.37 0.88
C VAL A 86 1.43 13.37 1.90
N LYS A 87 1.60 14.47 2.65
CA LYS A 87 2.62 14.60 3.70
C LYS A 87 2.39 13.73 4.94
N MET A 88 1.18 13.22 5.14
CA MET A 88 0.85 12.32 6.25
C MET A 88 1.11 10.86 5.93
N ILE A 89 1.26 10.51 4.64
CA ILE A 89 1.43 9.14 4.21
C ILE A 89 2.88 8.71 4.44
N ASN A 90 3.05 7.73 5.31
CA ASN A 90 4.32 7.09 5.63
C ASN A 90 4.27 5.63 5.17
N PHE A 91 5.15 5.26 4.24
CA PHE A 91 5.31 3.88 3.82
C PHE A 91 6.26 3.17 4.76
N ILE A 92 5.76 2.15 5.44
CA ILE A 92 6.53 1.34 6.37
C ILE A 92 6.92 0.05 5.64
N GLU A 93 8.22 -0.16 5.48
CA GLU A 93 8.75 -1.47 5.10
C GLU A 93 8.55 -2.43 6.28
N ALA A 94 7.69 -3.44 6.14
CA ALA A 94 7.64 -4.49 7.14
C ALA A 94 8.89 -5.38 6.98
N GLU A 95 9.46 -5.82 8.10
CA GLU A 95 10.58 -6.76 8.10
C GLU A 95 10.17 -8.10 7.45
N GLU A 96 8.88 -8.46 7.53
CA GLU A 96 8.25 -9.56 6.79
C GLU A 96 8.17 -9.30 5.28
N ASP A 97 7.97 -8.06 4.83
CA ASP A 97 8.03 -7.73 3.39
C ASP A 97 9.43 -7.95 2.83
N ARG A 98 10.49 -7.72 3.61
CA ARG A 98 11.87 -8.03 3.21
C ARG A 98 12.14 -9.52 3.11
N VAL A 99 11.41 -10.35 3.86
CA VAL A 99 11.49 -11.81 3.77
C VAL A 99 10.75 -12.27 2.51
N TRP A 100 9.54 -11.77 2.26
CA TRP A 100 8.78 -12.07 1.05
C TRP A 100 9.43 -11.54 -0.24
N LEU A 101 10.08 -10.36 -0.21
CA LEU A 101 10.89 -9.88 -1.34
C LEU A 101 12.02 -10.83 -1.64
N ARG A 102 12.80 -11.25 -0.62
CA ARG A 102 13.91 -12.20 -0.81
C ARG A 102 13.44 -13.54 -1.34
N ILE A 103 12.28 -14.04 -0.91
CA ILE A 103 11.71 -15.29 -1.42
C ILE A 103 11.30 -15.12 -2.89
N PHE A 104 10.62 -14.03 -3.22
CA PHE A 104 10.13 -13.79 -4.58
C PHE A 104 11.25 -13.50 -5.59
N GLU A 105 12.25 -12.71 -5.21
CA GLU A 105 13.46 -12.48 -6.01
C GLU A 105 14.23 -13.78 -6.25
N ARG A 106 14.29 -14.66 -5.24
CA ARG A 106 14.90 -15.98 -5.36
C ARG A 106 14.12 -16.88 -6.33
N GLU A 107 12.79 -16.87 -6.30
CA GLU A 107 11.96 -17.61 -7.25
C GLU A 107 12.11 -17.06 -8.67
N GLU A 108 12.13 -15.74 -8.86
CA GLU A 108 12.32 -15.13 -10.18
C GLU A 108 13.72 -15.43 -10.75
N GLU A 109 14.77 -15.42 -9.91
CA GLU A 109 16.12 -15.80 -10.30
C GLU A 109 16.21 -17.28 -10.70
N LEU A 110 15.56 -18.18 -9.94
CA LEU A 110 15.47 -19.60 -10.29
C LEU A 110 14.72 -19.82 -11.61
N LEU A 111 13.60 -19.14 -11.83
CA LEU A 111 12.86 -19.20 -13.09
C LEU A 111 13.70 -18.69 -14.28
N ARG A 112 14.53 -17.65 -14.08
CA ARG A 112 15.46 -17.17 -15.11
C ARG A 112 16.59 -18.17 -15.40
N MET A 113 17.08 -18.88 -14.39
CA MET A 113 18.07 -19.94 -14.58
C MET A 113 17.48 -21.14 -15.34
N GLU A 114 16.29 -21.60 -14.96
CA GLU A 114 15.58 -22.68 -15.66
C GLU A 114 15.23 -22.31 -17.11
N ALA A 115 14.85 -21.05 -17.35
CA ALA A 115 14.61 -20.55 -18.71
C ALA A 115 15.89 -20.37 -19.53
N GLY A 116 17.03 -20.14 -18.88
CA GLY A 116 18.35 -20.03 -19.51
C GLY A 116 18.98 -21.38 -19.86
N GLU A 117 18.68 -22.44 -19.11
CA GLU A 117 19.19 -23.80 -19.35
C GLU A 117 18.42 -24.55 -20.46
N ALA A 118 17.22 -24.11 -20.84
CA ALA A 118 16.44 -24.73 -21.93
C ALA A 118 16.98 -24.44 -23.36
N GLY A 119 18.14 -23.79 -23.49
CA GLY A 119 18.66 -23.24 -24.75
C GLY A 119 19.93 -23.87 -25.31
N THR A 120 20.53 -24.90 -24.70
CA THR A 120 21.78 -25.49 -25.22
C THR A 120 21.79 -27.02 -25.13
N ASP A 121 20.95 -27.68 -25.91
CA ASP A 121 21.33 -28.97 -26.50
C ASP A 121 20.48 -29.22 -27.75
N ASN A 122 21.09 -29.08 -28.92
CA ASN A 122 20.67 -29.81 -30.10
C ASN A 122 21.93 -30.07 -30.91
N GLY A 123 22.38 -31.32 -30.80
CA GLY A 123 23.64 -31.84 -31.28
C GLY A 123 23.93 -31.57 -32.76
N GLU A 124 25.20 -31.26 -32.99
CA GLU A 124 25.89 -31.61 -34.23
C GLU A 124 26.03 -33.14 -34.25
N GLU A 125 25.21 -33.83 -35.05
CA GLU A 125 25.54 -35.17 -35.55
C GLU A 125 26.09 -35.02 -36.97
N GLU A 126 27.34 -35.47 -37.16
CA GLU A 126 28.05 -35.67 -38.43
C GLU A 126 27.40 -36.73 -39.33
#